data_AF-A0A565CQW5-F1
#
_entry.id   AF-A0A565CQW5-F1
#
_cell.length_a   1.000
_cell.length_b   1.000
_cell.length_c   1.000
_cell.angle_alpha   90.00
_cell.angle_beta   90.00
_cell.angle_gamma   90.00
#
_symmetry.space_group_name_H-M   'P 1'
#
loop_
_entity.id
_entity.type
_entity.pdbx_description
1 polymer ?
#
loop_
_entity_poly.entity_id
_entity_poly.type
_entity_poly.pdbx_seq_one_letter_code
_entity_poly.pdbx_strand_id
1 'polypeptide(L)'
;MSTQNRVTVCEIVASIWNVAVPESQHKPLIQEFSGILKIGRVSLPLGVTASHDRSRFIETRTSTRLLEKIARSVEYNEPVLLVGETGTGKTTLVQNLAHWIGQKLTVLNLSQESDIVDLLGGFKPIDAKLMCTMLYNEFNELARDSKMKDDSDVMKWLQKYFRAKKWDTFLSGLKRTTEHQIKGKSDRKK
;
A
#
# COMPACT_ATOMS: atom_id res chain seq x y z
N MET A 1 -31.96 2.22 4.49
CA MET A 1 -32.84 2.71 5.59
C MET A 1 -33.38 4.07 5.21
N SER A 2 -34.70 4.25 5.18
CA SER A 2 -35.32 5.55 4.87
C SER A 2 -34.96 6.60 5.93
N THR A 3 -34.95 7.87 5.55
CA THR A 3 -34.71 9.00 6.48
C THR A 3 -35.72 8.99 7.63
N GLN A 4 -36.97 8.60 7.34
CA GLN A 4 -38.02 8.45 8.33
C GLN A 4 -37.65 7.46 9.42
N ASN A 5 -37.15 6.27 9.05
CA ASN A 5 -36.77 5.25 10.03
C ASN A 5 -35.65 5.75 10.96
N ARG A 6 -34.72 6.58 10.46
CA ARG A 6 -33.65 7.14 11.30
C ARG A 6 -34.19 8.12 12.33
N VAL A 7 -35.15 8.97 11.94
CA VAL A 7 -35.78 9.94 12.85
C VAL A 7 -36.56 9.21 13.93
N THR A 8 -37.39 8.23 13.55
CA THR A 8 -38.16 7.43 14.51
C THR A 8 -37.26 6.70 15.51
N VAL A 9 -36.15 6.10 15.06
CA VAL A 9 -35.19 5.46 15.97
C VAL A 9 -34.55 6.48 16.92
N CYS A 10 -34.20 7.68 16.44
CA CYS A 10 -33.67 8.72 17.31
C CYS A 10 -34.68 9.16 18.39
N GLU A 11 -35.95 9.31 18.04
CA GLU A 11 -37.02 9.67 19.00
C GLU A 11 -37.22 8.60 20.07
N ILE A 12 -37.21 7.32 19.68
CA ILE A 12 -37.31 6.20 20.62
C ILE A 12 -36.11 6.16 21.56
N VAL A 13 -34.89 6.32 21.04
CA VAL A 13 -33.70 6.33 21.90
C VAL A 13 -33.71 7.54 22.83
N ALA A 14 -34.10 8.72 22.34
CA ALA A 14 -34.21 9.93 23.16
C ALA A 14 -35.21 9.77 24.31
N SER A 15 -36.35 9.12 24.07
CA SER A 15 -37.35 8.86 25.12
C SER A 15 -36.89 7.86 26.16
N ILE A 16 -36.21 6.77 25.76
CA ILE A 16 -35.64 5.78 26.69
C ILE A 16 -34.62 6.42 27.64
N TRP A 17 -33.79 7.32 27.12
CA TRP A 17 -32.69 7.93 27.86
C TRP A 17 -33.07 9.27 28.51
N ASN A 18 -34.32 9.73 28.36
CA ASN A 18 -34.82 11.01 28.85
C ASN A 18 -33.95 12.21 28.44
N VAL A 19 -33.56 12.25 27.16
CA VAL A 19 -32.71 13.32 26.59
C VAL A 19 -33.45 14.01 25.46
N ALA A 20 -33.18 15.29 25.24
CA ALA A 20 -33.72 16.00 24.08
C ALA A 20 -33.16 15.40 22.78
N VAL A 21 -34.01 15.26 21.75
CA VAL A 21 -33.57 14.86 20.42
C VAL A 21 -32.66 15.96 19.87
N PRO A 22 -31.37 15.68 19.59
CA PRO A 22 -30.45 16.70 19.12
C PRO A 22 -30.89 17.19 17.74
N GLU A 23 -31.00 18.51 17.57
CA GLU A 23 -31.30 19.12 16.29
C GLU A 23 -30.26 18.68 15.24
N SER A 24 -30.73 18.32 14.05
CA SER A 24 -29.94 17.74 12.96
C SER A 24 -28.86 18.67 12.37
N GLN A 25 -28.62 19.83 12.97
CA GLN A 25 -27.81 20.91 12.44
C GLN A 25 -26.33 20.88 12.88
N HIS A 26 -25.90 19.92 13.70
CA HIS A 26 -24.51 19.85 14.16
C HIS A 26 -23.53 19.69 12.99
N LYS A 27 -22.74 20.75 12.72
CA LYS A 27 -21.59 20.76 11.81
C LYS A 27 -20.32 20.80 12.67
N PRO A 28 -19.59 19.68 12.82
CA PRO A 28 -18.32 19.66 13.53
C PRO A 28 -17.34 20.66 12.91
N LEU A 29 -16.72 21.49 13.75
CA LEU A 29 -15.66 22.41 13.34
C LEU A 29 -14.32 21.67 13.33
N ILE A 30 -13.46 21.99 12.36
CA ILE A 30 -12.09 21.48 12.28
C ILE A 30 -11.15 22.61 12.70
N GLN A 31 -10.62 22.50 13.90
CA GLN A 31 -9.72 23.47 14.50
C GLN A 31 -8.38 22.82 14.76
N GLU A 32 -7.32 23.60 14.65
CA GLU A 32 -5.98 23.12 14.93
C GLU A 32 -5.37 23.96 16.04
N PHE A 33 -4.75 23.27 16.99
CA PHE A 33 -4.04 23.85 18.12
C PHE A 33 -2.61 23.33 18.09
N SER A 34 -1.69 23.97 18.83
CA SER A 34 -0.29 23.54 18.88
C SER A 34 -0.19 22.05 19.26
N GLY A 35 0.16 21.21 18.28
CA GLY A 35 0.30 19.75 18.43
C GLY A 35 -0.98 18.93 18.44
N ILE A 36 -2.17 19.51 18.24
CA ILE A 36 -3.46 18.80 18.31
C ILE A 36 -4.40 19.24 17.18
N LEU A 37 -4.97 18.27 16.46
CA LEU A 37 -6.10 18.47 15.55
C LEU A 37 -7.42 18.19 16.28
N LYS A 38 -8.30 19.18 16.35
CA LYS A 38 -9.64 19.07 16.94
C LYS A 38 -10.70 18.99 15.84
N ILE A 39 -11.49 17.92 15.83
CA ILE A 39 -12.60 17.71 14.90
C ILE A 39 -13.86 17.51 15.75
N GLY A 40 -14.69 18.55 15.85
CA GLY A 40 -15.86 18.53 16.73
C GLY A 40 -15.49 18.24 18.18
N ARG A 41 -15.93 17.08 18.68
CA ARG A 41 -15.68 16.60 20.06
C ARG A 41 -14.41 15.77 20.22
N VAL A 42 -13.66 15.53 19.14
CA VAL A 42 -12.46 14.68 19.13
C VAL A 42 -11.21 15.52 19.02
N SER A 43 -10.16 15.12 19.75
CA SER A 43 -8.83 15.72 19.68
C SER A 43 -7.79 14.65 19.41
N LEU A 44 -7.06 14.78 18.30
CA LEU A 44 -6.00 13.84 17.90
C LEU A 44 -4.63 14.53 17.95
N PRO A 45 -3.59 13.83 18.44
CA PRO A 45 -2.23 14.37 18.42
C PRO A 45 -1.69 14.45 17.00
N LEU A 46 -0.94 15.52 16.70
CA LEU A 46 -0.25 15.71 15.42
C LEU A 46 1.12 15.02 15.44
N GLY A 47 1.39 14.22 14.41
CA GLY A 47 2.70 13.63 14.15
C GLY A 47 3.68 14.61 13.49
N VAL A 48 4.96 14.21 13.42
CA VAL A 48 6.04 15.03 12.83
C VAL A 48 5.82 15.35 11.35
N THR A 49 5.14 14.45 10.63
CA THR A 49 4.82 14.60 9.20
C THR A 49 3.44 15.18 8.96
N ALA A 50 2.80 15.76 9.98
CA ALA A 50 1.51 16.41 9.85
C ALA A 50 1.59 17.56 8.84
N SER A 51 0.59 17.64 7.97
CA SER A 51 0.47 18.69 6.97
C SER A 51 -0.78 19.51 7.20
N HIS A 52 -0.61 20.82 7.19
CA HIS A 52 -1.69 21.79 7.36
C HIS A 52 -2.43 22.09 6.06
N ASP A 53 -2.03 21.49 4.93
CA ASP A 53 -2.68 21.74 3.65
C ASP A 53 -4.06 21.08 3.60
N ARG A 54 -5.08 21.94 3.69
CA ARG A 54 -6.50 21.61 3.58
C ARG A 54 -7.14 22.16 2.31
N SER A 55 -6.36 22.71 1.39
CA SER A 55 -6.84 23.43 0.20
C SER A 55 -7.79 22.62 -0.69
N ARG A 56 -7.64 21.28 -0.69
CA ARG A 56 -8.43 20.36 -1.51
C ARG A 56 -9.65 19.77 -0.79
N PHE A 57 -9.90 20.12 0.46
CA PHE A 57 -11.01 19.59 1.25
C PHE A 57 -12.14 20.60 1.39
N ILE A 58 -13.37 20.17 1.06
CA ILE A 58 -14.58 20.98 1.24
C ILE A 58 -15.32 20.52 2.50
N GLU A 59 -15.43 21.44 3.46
CA GLU A 59 -16.12 21.22 4.73
C GLU A 59 -17.65 21.29 4.59
N THR A 60 -18.23 20.22 4.08
CA THR A 60 -19.69 20.01 4.10
C THR A 60 -20.13 19.45 5.47
N ARG A 61 -21.42 19.59 5.80
CA ARG A 61 -21.98 19.00 7.03
C ARG A 61 -21.80 17.47 7.06
N THR A 62 -21.98 16.80 5.93
CA THR A 62 -21.86 15.35 5.83
C THR A 62 -20.41 14.90 6.00
N SER A 63 -19.46 15.57 5.33
CA SER A 63 -18.04 15.21 5.40
C SER A 63 -17.47 15.43 6.80
N THR A 64 -17.77 16.57 7.43
CA THR A 64 -17.32 16.88 8.80
C THR A 64 -17.92 15.92 9.86
N ARG A 65 -19.19 15.55 9.75
CA ARG A 65 -19.79 14.52 10.64
C ARG A 65 -19.17 13.14 10.47
N LEU A 66 -18.90 12.73 9.23
CA LEU A 66 -18.27 11.45 8.97
C LEU A 66 -16.83 11.44 9.48
N LEU A 67 -16.12 12.54 9.26
CA LEU A 67 -14.76 12.74 9.74
C LEU A 67 -14.67 12.72 11.27
N GLU A 68 -15.59 13.37 12.00
CA GLU A 68 -15.65 13.31 13.46
C GLU A 68 -15.79 11.85 13.96
N LYS A 69 -16.63 11.05 13.29
CA LYS A 69 -16.81 9.63 13.63
C LYS A 69 -15.55 8.80 13.37
N ILE A 70 -14.90 9.01 12.23
CA ILE A 70 -13.64 8.34 11.90
C ILE A 70 -12.57 8.73 12.93
N ALA A 71 -12.43 10.03 13.22
CA ALA A 71 -11.49 10.52 14.21
C ALA A 71 -11.73 9.93 15.60
N ARG A 72 -12.99 9.82 16.04
CA ARG A 72 -13.35 9.19 17.31
C ARG A 72 -12.92 7.72 17.38
N SER A 73 -13.05 7.01 16.26
CA SER A 73 -12.67 5.60 16.20
C SER A 73 -11.15 5.44 16.22
N VAL A 74 -10.41 6.35 15.57
CA VAL A 74 -8.94 6.42 15.66
C VAL A 74 -8.48 6.69 17.09
N GLU A 75 -9.15 7.60 17.81
CA GLU A 75 -8.83 7.90 19.23
C GLU A 75 -8.93 6.65 20.14
N TYR A 76 -9.87 5.76 19.85
CA TYR A 76 -10.07 4.52 20.62
C TYR A 76 -9.44 3.27 20.02
N ASN A 77 -8.68 3.39 18.92
CA ASN A 77 -8.15 2.26 18.16
C ASN A 77 -9.25 1.23 17.77
N GLU A 78 -10.45 1.73 17.44
CA GLU A 78 -11.57 0.90 17.01
C GLU A 78 -11.56 0.68 15.49
N PRO A 79 -11.71 -0.57 15.01
CA PRO A 79 -11.81 -0.85 13.58
C PRO A 79 -13.13 -0.33 13.01
N VAL A 80 -13.08 0.34 11.86
CA VAL A 80 -14.26 0.95 11.23
C VAL A 80 -14.53 0.42 9.83
N LEU A 81 -15.82 0.23 9.53
CA LEU A 81 -16.32 -0.07 8.20
C LEU A 81 -17.19 1.08 7.69
N LEU A 82 -16.77 1.71 6.58
CA LEU A 82 -17.50 2.83 5.97
C LEU A 82 -18.30 2.34 4.76
N VAL A 83 -19.63 2.29 4.88
CA VAL A 83 -20.53 1.81 3.83
C VAL A 83 -21.28 2.97 3.15
N GLY A 84 -21.38 2.93 1.82
CA GLY A 84 -22.19 3.86 1.01
C GLY A 84 -21.77 3.84 -0.46
N GLU A 85 -22.46 4.59 -1.31
CA GLU A 85 -22.19 4.68 -2.76
C GLU A 85 -20.74 5.03 -3.07
N THR A 86 -20.19 4.47 -4.15
CA THR A 86 -18.85 4.81 -4.63
C THR A 86 -18.77 6.28 -5.03
N GLY A 87 -17.59 6.89 -4.90
CA GLY A 87 -17.39 8.31 -5.27
C GLY A 87 -17.85 9.34 -4.22
N THR A 88 -18.44 8.92 -3.10
CA THR A 88 -18.86 9.82 -2.00
C THR A 88 -17.73 10.30 -1.08
N GLY A 89 -16.45 10.08 -1.44
CA GLY A 89 -15.31 10.62 -0.70
C GLY A 89 -14.91 9.87 0.59
N LYS A 90 -15.41 8.65 0.83
CA LYS A 90 -15.05 7.84 2.02
C LYS A 90 -13.54 7.62 2.15
N THR A 91 -12.91 7.12 1.09
CA THR A 91 -11.45 6.88 1.05
C THR A 91 -10.68 8.19 1.19
N THR A 92 -11.14 9.25 0.52
CA THR A 92 -10.55 10.59 0.58
C THR A 92 -10.57 11.16 1.99
N LEU A 93 -11.64 10.94 2.76
CA LEU A 93 -11.72 11.38 4.15
C LEU A 93 -10.68 10.72 5.05
N VAL A 94 -10.48 9.41 4.90
CA VAL A 94 -9.46 8.66 5.67
C VAL A 94 -8.05 9.12 5.28
N GLN A 95 -7.80 9.31 3.98
CA GLN A 95 -6.53 9.84 3.45
C GLN A 95 -6.23 11.24 3.98
N ASN A 96 -7.21 12.13 3.93
CA ASN A 96 -7.06 13.49 4.43
C ASN A 96 -6.81 13.51 5.93
N LEU A 97 -7.57 12.73 6.71
CA LEU A 97 -7.38 12.65 8.15
C LEU A 97 -5.94 12.20 8.47
N ALA A 98 -5.50 11.08 7.88
CA ALA A 98 -4.14 10.56 8.08
C ALA A 98 -3.06 11.58 7.72
N HIS A 99 -3.24 12.32 6.62
CA HIS A 99 -2.33 13.38 6.21
C HIS A 99 -2.27 14.54 7.23
N TRP A 100 -3.42 14.96 7.75
CA TRP A 100 -3.49 16.06 8.72
C TRP A 100 -2.88 15.69 10.06
N ILE A 101 -3.05 14.46 10.53
CA ILE A 101 -2.45 13.99 11.79
C ILE A 101 -1.01 13.47 11.61
N GLY A 102 -0.46 13.48 10.40
CA GLY A 102 0.91 13.00 10.15
C GLY A 102 1.09 11.50 10.34
N GLN A 103 0.06 10.71 10.05
CA GLN A 103 0.11 9.24 10.15
C GLN A 103 0.30 8.61 8.78
N LYS A 104 1.11 7.55 8.72
CA LYS A 104 1.31 6.78 7.49
C LYS A 104 0.06 5.94 7.22
N LEU A 105 -0.58 6.19 6.09
CA LEU A 105 -1.70 5.39 5.61
C LEU A 105 -1.22 4.36 4.57
N THR A 106 -1.38 3.08 4.89
CA THR A 106 -1.23 2.00 3.90
C THR A 106 -2.60 1.67 3.31
N VAL A 107 -2.72 1.78 2.00
CA VAL A 107 -3.96 1.42 1.29
C VAL A 107 -3.76 0.06 0.66
N LEU A 108 -4.64 -0.89 1.00
CA LEU A 108 -4.72 -2.18 0.36
C LEU A 108 -6.07 -2.30 -0.34
N ASN A 109 -6.05 -2.53 -1.65
CA ASN A 109 -7.26 -2.81 -2.41
C ASN A 109 -7.56 -4.31 -2.33
N LEU A 110 -8.77 -4.66 -1.90
CA LEU A 110 -9.22 -6.04 -1.81
C LEU A 110 -10.19 -6.34 -2.95
N SER A 111 -9.95 -7.42 -3.68
CA SER A 111 -10.79 -7.94 -4.75
C SER A 111 -11.08 -9.42 -4.52
N GLN A 112 -11.86 -10.04 -5.41
CA GLN A 112 -12.11 -11.48 -5.38
C GLN A 112 -10.84 -12.31 -5.69
N GLU A 113 -9.82 -11.70 -6.30
CA GLU A 113 -8.53 -12.31 -6.58
C GLU A 113 -7.52 -12.11 -5.43
N SER A 114 -7.87 -11.31 -4.41
CA SER A 114 -7.01 -11.11 -3.24
C SER A 114 -7.05 -12.32 -2.33
N ASP A 115 -5.90 -12.94 -2.12
CA ASP A 115 -5.75 -14.11 -1.25
C ASP A 115 -5.21 -13.74 0.12
N ILE A 116 -5.44 -14.59 1.12
CA ILE A 116 -4.88 -14.45 2.47
C ILE A 116 -3.33 -14.39 2.42
N VAL A 117 -2.73 -15.04 1.42
CA VAL A 117 -1.30 -15.02 1.16
C VAL A 117 -0.78 -13.61 0.82
N ASP A 118 -1.60 -12.76 0.21
CA ASP A 118 -1.23 -11.36 -0.07
C ASP A 118 -1.19 -10.50 1.20
N LEU A 119 -1.97 -10.88 2.21
CA LEU A 119 -2.12 -10.18 3.49
C LEU A 119 -1.11 -10.64 4.55
N LEU A 120 -1.05 -11.95 4.78
CA LEU A 120 -0.23 -12.57 5.83
C LEU A 120 1.15 -13.00 5.33
N GLY A 121 1.35 -12.99 4.01
CA GLY A 121 2.48 -13.62 3.36
C GLY A 121 2.27 -15.13 3.22
N GLY A 122 3.05 -15.72 2.32
CA GLY A 122 3.07 -17.17 2.14
C GLY A 122 4.19 -17.59 1.22
N PHE A 123 4.45 -18.90 1.22
CA PHE A 123 5.48 -19.48 0.35
C PHE A 123 4.91 -19.62 -1.06
N LYS A 124 5.28 -18.69 -1.94
CA LYS A 124 5.04 -18.86 -3.38
C LYS A 124 6.21 -19.66 -3.95
N PRO A 125 6.01 -20.89 -4.44
CA PRO A 125 7.09 -21.65 -5.07
C PRO A 125 7.56 -20.89 -6.30
N ILE A 126 8.80 -20.41 -6.26
CA ILE A 126 9.42 -19.71 -7.37
C ILE A 126 9.88 -20.77 -8.37
N ASP A 127 9.39 -20.71 -9.60
CA ASP A 127 9.87 -21.59 -10.67
C ASP A 127 11.35 -21.27 -10.93
N ALA A 128 12.22 -22.29 -10.80
CA ALA A 128 13.64 -22.18 -11.09
C ALA A 128 13.89 -21.63 -12.51
N LYS A 129 12.99 -21.89 -13.46
CA LYS A 129 13.03 -21.31 -14.80
C LYS A 129 12.95 -19.79 -14.77
N LEU A 130 12.06 -19.20 -13.95
CA LEU A 130 11.89 -17.75 -13.86
C LEU A 130 13.19 -17.09 -13.36
N MET A 131 13.76 -17.64 -12.28
CA MET A 131 15.03 -17.16 -11.72
C MET A 131 16.17 -17.30 -12.72
N CYS A 132 16.31 -18.47 -13.36
CA CYS A 132 17.35 -18.69 -14.36
C CYS A 132 17.16 -17.79 -15.59
N THR A 133 15.93 -17.44 -15.97
CA THR A 133 15.65 -16.54 -17.10
C THR A 133 16.10 -15.12 -16.77
N MET A 134 15.78 -14.61 -15.58
CA MET A 134 16.24 -13.29 -15.14
C MET A 134 17.76 -13.22 -15.11
N LEU A 135 18.42 -14.22 -14.51
CA LEU A 135 19.88 -14.33 -14.47
C LEU A 135 20.50 -14.45 -15.87
N TYR A 136 19.90 -15.22 -16.77
CA TYR A 136 20.41 -15.38 -18.14
C TYR A 136 20.30 -14.08 -18.94
N ASN A 137 19.19 -13.35 -18.79
CA ASN A 137 19.00 -12.07 -19.46
C ASN A 137 20.01 -11.04 -18.98
N GLU A 138 20.19 -10.91 -17.66
CA GLU A 138 21.21 -10.03 -17.08
C GLU A 138 22.62 -10.40 -17.55
N PHE A 139 22.94 -11.70 -17.58
CA PHE A 139 24.21 -12.20 -18.11
C PHE A 139 24.40 -11.84 -19.59
N ASN A 140 23.38 -11.97 -20.42
CA ASN A 140 23.47 -11.64 -21.85
C ASN A 140 23.70 -10.14 -22.07
N GLU A 141 23.05 -9.28 -21.29
CA GLU A 141 23.32 -7.83 -21.34
C GLU A 141 24.78 -7.53 -20.95
N LEU A 142 25.28 -8.10 -19.85
CA LEU A 142 26.68 -7.93 -19.43
C LEU A 142 27.70 -8.52 -20.41
N ALA A 143 27.34 -9.61 -21.09
CA ALA A 143 28.17 -10.26 -22.09
C ALA A 143 28.35 -9.40 -23.35
N ARG A 144 27.29 -8.69 -23.78
CA ARG A 144 27.35 -7.70 -24.87
C ARG A 144 28.34 -6.58 -24.53
N ASP A 145 28.24 -6.04 -23.32
CA ASP A 145 29.12 -4.94 -22.85
C ASP A 145 30.59 -5.40 -22.71
N SER A 146 30.82 -6.66 -22.39
CA SER A 146 32.15 -7.23 -22.19
C SER A 146 32.83 -7.72 -23.48
N LYS A 147 32.26 -7.45 -24.66
CA LYS A 147 32.72 -7.98 -25.98
C LYS A 147 32.90 -9.51 -25.99
N MET A 148 32.10 -10.24 -25.22
CA MET A 148 32.04 -11.69 -25.38
C MET A 148 31.40 -11.98 -26.74
N LYS A 149 32.04 -12.85 -27.55
CA LYS A 149 31.45 -13.27 -28.83
C LYS A 149 30.21 -14.10 -28.55
N ASP A 150 29.08 -13.63 -29.06
CA ASP A 150 27.77 -14.28 -28.93
C ASP A 150 27.78 -15.70 -29.51
N ASP A 151 28.61 -15.94 -30.53
CA ASP A 151 28.76 -17.25 -31.19
C ASP A 151 29.78 -18.19 -30.52
N SER A 152 30.27 -17.84 -29.33
CA SER A 152 31.21 -18.69 -28.60
C SER A 152 30.55 -20.01 -28.18
N ASP A 153 31.34 -21.10 -28.19
CA ASP A 153 30.87 -22.43 -27.76
C ASP A 153 30.25 -22.41 -26.37
N VAL A 154 30.72 -21.49 -25.52
CA VAL A 154 30.21 -21.23 -24.18
C VAL A 154 28.77 -20.71 -24.20
N MET A 155 28.45 -19.75 -25.07
CA MET A 155 27.08 -19.21 -25.19
C MET A 155 26.12 -20.25 -25.75
N LYS A 156 26.54 -20.99 -26.79
CA LYS A 156 25.78 -22.11 -27.35
C LYS A 156 25.53 -23.20 -26.30
N TRP A 157 26.54 -23.49 -25.47
CA TRP A 157 26.43 -24.42 -24.35
C TRP A 157 25.41 -23.91 -23.33
N LEU A 158 25.54 -22.67 -22.84
CA LEU A 158 24.60 -22.09 -21.87
C LEU A 158 23.16 -22.10 -22.39
N GLN A 159 22.96 -21.71 -23.65
CA GLN A 159 21.65 -21.73 -24.30
C GLN A 159 21.08 -23.15 -24.41
N LYS A 160 21.92 -24.15 -24.72
CA LYS A 160 21.51 -25.57 -24.77
C LYS A 160 21.03 -26.07 -23.41
N TYR A 161 21.77 -25.83 -22.33
CA TYR A 161 21.41 -26.32 -21.00
C TYR A 161 20.24 -25.54 -20.38
N PHE A 162 20.10 -24.26 -20.70
CA PHE A 162 18.94 -23.45 -20.35
C PHE A 162 17.66 -24.00 -21.01
N ARG A 163 17.70 -24.29 -22.33
CA ARG A 163 16.58 -24.90 -23.07
C ARG A 163 16.24 -26.30 -22.57
N ALA A 164 17.25 -27.07 -22.17
CA ALA A 164 17.08 -28.41 -21.61
C ALA A 164 16.59 -28.43 -20.15
N LYS A 165 16.36 -27.26 -19.53
CA LYS A 165 15.94 -27.11 -18.12
C LYS A 165 16.89 -27.77 -17.11
N LYS A 166 18.17 -27.88 -17.43
CA LYS A 166 19.20 -28.44 -16.54
C LYS A 166 19.83 -27.32 -15.70
N TRP A 167 19.13 -26.88 -14.66
CA TRP A 167 19.47 -25.68 -13.90
C TRP A 167 20.82 -25.76 -13.18
N ASP A 168 21.16 -26.86 -12.52
CA ASP A 168 22.44 -26.99 -11.79
C ASP A 168 23.65 -26.86 -12.72
N THR A 169 23.59 -27.50 -13.89
CA THR A 169 24.64 -27.43 -14.90
C THR A 169 24.70 -26.03 -15.52
N PHE A 170 23.55 -25.43 -15.82
CA PHE A 170 23.46 -24.07 -16.33
C PHE A 170 24.09 -23.04 -15.36
N LEU A 171 23.71 -23.08 -14.08
CA LEU A 171 24.22 -22.17 -13.04
C LEU A 171 25.72 -22.37 -12.79
N SER A 172 26.18 -23.63 -12.77
CA SER A 172 27.61 -23.94 -12.65
C SER A 172 28.42 -23.39 -13.84
N GLY A 173 27.86 -23.46 -15.04
CA GLY A 173 28.47 -22.86 -16.23
C GLY A 173 28.54 -21.35 -16.15
N LEU A 174 27.44 -20.70 -15.78
CA LEU A 174 27.35 -19.24 -15.65
C LEU A 174 28.33 -18.70 -14.58
N LYS A 175 28.52 -19.44 -13.48
CA LYS A 175 29.54 -19.13 -12.47
C LYS A 175 30.96 -19.26 -13.02
N ARG A 176 31.29 -20.34 -13.73
CA ARG A 176 32.63 -20.54 -14.30
C ARG A 176 32.99 -19.49 -15.35
N THR A 177 32.02 -19.09 -16.18
CA THR A 177 32.25 -18.07 -17.23
C THR A 177 32.54 -16.70 -16.64
N THR A 178 31.76 -16.30 -15.63
CA THR A 178 31.99 -15.05 -14.90
C THR A 178 33.33 -15.05 -14.16
N GLU A 179 33.69 -16.13 -13.47
CA GLU A 179 34.99 -16.27 -12.80
C GLU A 179 36.18 -16.17 -13.79
N HIS A 180 36.07 -16.80 -14.96
CA HIS A 180 37.10 -16.74 -15.99
C HIS A 180 37.28 -15.32 -16.54
N GLN A 181 36.18 -14.59 -16.76
CA GLN A 181 36.23 -13.19 -17.22
C GLN A 181 36.80 -12.25 -16.16
N ILE A 182 36.48 -12.47 -14.88
CA ILE A 182 37.04 -11.68 -13.77
C ILE A 182 38.55 -11.92 -13.63
N LYS A 183 39.00 -13.18 -13.66
CA LYS A 183 40.44 -13.52 -13.61
C LYS A 183 41.20 -12.95 -14.81
N GLY A 184 40.65 -13.07 -16.02
CA GLY A 184 41.28 -12.53 -17.24
C GLY A 184 41.37 -10.99 -17.28
N LYS A 185 40.51 -10.27 -16.57
CA LYS A 185 40.62 -8.81 -16.39
C LYS A 185 41.65 -8.43 -15.32
N SER A 186 41.89 -9.29 -14.32
CA SER A 186 42.89 -9.06 -13.27
C SER A 186 44.33 -9.23 -13.77
N ASP A 187 44.58 -10.18 -14.68
CA ASP A 187 45.91 -10.38 -15.30
C ASP A 187 46.27 -9.31 -16.35
N ARG A 188 45.30 -8.59 -16.91
CA ARG A 188 45.54 -7.48 -17.85
C ARG A 188 45.80 -6.12 -17.18
N LYS A 189 45.73 -6.05 -15.85
CA LYS A 189 45.95 -4.82 -15.06
C LYS A 189 47.29 -4.80 -14.32
N LYS A 190 48.13 -5.83 -14.48
CA LYS A 190 49.55 -5.82 -14.11
C LYS A 190 50.40 -5.69 -15.37
#